data_AF-A0A962TCS5-F1
#
_entry.id   AF-A0A962TCS5-F1
#
_cell.length_a   1.000
_cell.length_b   1.000
_cell.length_c   1.000
_cell.angle_alpha   90.00
_cell.angle_beta   90.00
_cell.angle_gamma   90.00
#
_symmetry.space_group_name_H-M   'P 1'
#
loop_
_entity.id
_entity.type
_entity.pdbx_description
1 polymer ?
#
loop_
_entity_poly.entity_id
_entity_poly.type
_entity_poly.pdbx_seq_one_letter_code
_entity_poly.pdbx_strand_id
1 'polypeptide(L)' 'DEIQTMGGMMGKITEMGDNFMKVEVADNVIVTVRKTAVEAVMPKGSLKEM' A
#
# COMPACT_ATOMS: atom_id res chain seq x y z
N ASP A 1 -4.90 -2.71 -5.10
CA ASP A 1 -3.69 -2.35 -5.88
C ASP A 1 -2.48 -2.40 -4.98
N GLU A 2 -1.31 -2.69 -5.53
CA GLU A 2 -0.07 -2.75 -4.77
C GLU A 2 0.61 -1.39 -4.82
N ILE A 3 1.19 -0.95 -3.71
CA ILE A 3 1.80 0.39 -3.61
C ILE A 3 3.11 0.35 -2.86
N GLN A 4 3.96 1.32 -3.16
CA GLN A 4 5.15 1.68 -2.40
C GLN A 4 4.95 3.09 -1.83
N THR A 5 5.23 3.25 -0.55
CA THR A 5 5.19 4.55 0.14
C THR A 5 6.57 5.18 0.22
N MET A 6 6.61 6.50 0.38
CA MET A 6 7.83 7.25 0.67
C MET A 6 8.45 6.72 1.98
N GLY A 7 9.62 6.07 1.87
CA GLY A 7 10.26 5.35 2.98
C GLY A 7 10.39 3.84 2.77
N GLY A 8 9.90 3.31 1.65
CA GLY A 8 10.14 1.94 1.21
C GLY A 8 9.15 0.91 1.76
N MET A 9 8.14 1.31 2.54
CA MET A 9 7.08 0.39 2.96
C MET A 9 6.18 0.09 1.75
N MET A 10 6.01 -1.19 1.48
CA MET A 10 5.16 -1.69 0.42
C MET A 10 3.97 -2.44 1.01
N GLY A 11 2.87 -2.49 0.27
CA GLY A 11 1.70 -3.23 0.70
C GLY A 11 0.57 -3.18 -0.30
N LYS A 12 -0.54 -3.79 0.07
CA LYS A 12 -1.74 -3.90 -0.77
C LYS A 12 -2.84 -3.03 -0.21
N ILE A 13 -3.43 -2.17 -1.04
CA ILE A 13 -4.59 -1.38 -0.65
C ILE A 13 -5.78 -2.32 -0.37
N THR A 14 -6.36 -2.21 0.82
CA THR A 14 -7.56 -2.94 1.25
C THR A 14 -8.80 -2.06 1.27
N GLU A 15 -8.64 -0.75 1.48
CA GLU A 15 -9.74 0.22 1.50
C GLU A 15 -9.22 1.58 1.03
N MET A 16 -10.02 2.32 0.25
CA MET A 16 -9.63 3.61 -0.30
C MET A 16 -10.65 4.67 0.13
N GLY A 17 -10.17 5.71 0.82
CA GLY A 17 -10.96 6.89 1.17
C GLY A 17 -10.48 8.13 0.41
N ASP A 18 -10.99 9.30 0.80
CA ASP A 18 -10.68 10.56 0.10
C ASP A 18 -9.26 11.05 0.35
N ASN A 19 -8.84 11.08 1.62
CA ASN A 19 -7.51 11.55 2.05
C ASN A 19 -6.57 10.42 2.50
N PHE A 20 -7.16 9.32 2.97
CA PHE A 20 -6.45 8.19 3.56
C PHE A 20 -6.86 6.88 2.86
N MET A 21 -6.02 5.87 2.99
CA MET A 21 -6.28 4.52 2.52
C MET A 21 -5.76 3.50 3.55
N LYS A 22 -6.40 2.33 3.60
CA LYS A 22 -5.90 1.19 4.37
C LYS A 22 -5.00 0.34 3.48
N VAL A 23 -3.85 -0.02 4.02
CA VAL A 23 -2.83 -0.83 3.35
C VAL A 23 -2.51 -2.01 4.24
N GLU A 24 -2.64 -3.21 3.71
CA GLU A 24 -2.14 -4.43 4.34
C GLU A 24 -0.66 -4.60 4.00
N VAL A 25 0.17 -4.73 5.04
CA VAL A 25 1.64 -4.80 4.92
C VAL A 25 2.21 -6.15 5.35
N ALA A 26 1.42 -6.93 6.09
CA ALA A 26 1.66 -8.31 6.48
C ALA A 26 0.30 -8.95 6.83
N ASP A 27 0.28 -10.27 7.02
CA ASP A 27 -0.95 -11.01 7.33
C ASP A 27 -1.70 -10.41 8.54
N ASN A 28 -2.93 -9.95 8.29
CA ASN A 28 -3.79 -9.28 9.29
C ASN A 28 -3.22 -7.97 9.87
N VAL A 29 -2.16 -7.42 9.28
CA VAL A 29 -1.56 -6.14 9.69
C VAL A 29 -1.98 -5.07 8.69
N ILE A 30 -2.94 -4.24 9.09
CA ILE A 30 -3.48 -3.15 8.30
C ILE A 30 -3.06 -1.82 8.90
N VAL A 31 -2.49 -0.94 8.08
CA VAL A 31 -2.08 0.42 8.45
C VAL A 31 -2.85 1.46 7.66
N THR A 32 -3.06 2.63 8.25
CA THR A 32 -3.69 3.77 7.58
C THR A 32 -2.62 4.70 7.04
N VAL A 33 -2.66 4.97 5.73
CA VAL A 33 -1.68 5.77 5.01
C VAL A 33 -2.36 6.95 4.33
N ARG A 34 -1.69 8.11 4.28
CA ARG A 34 -2.16 9.25 3.47
C ARG A 34 -1.94 8.95 2.00
N LYS A 35 -2.90 9.29 1.14
CA LYS A 35 -2.75 9.07 -0.31
C LYS A 35 -1.53 9.79 -0.90
N THR A 36 -1.20 10.96 -0.36
CA THR A 36 -0.03 11.75 -0.80
C THR A 36 1.32 11.13 -0.42
N ALA A 37 1.33 10.10 0.45
CA ALA A 37 2.55 9.39 0.84
C ALA A 37 2.86 8.19 -0.09
N VAL A 38 1.99 7.91 -1.06
CA VAL A 38 2.23 6.90 -2.10
C VAL A 38 3.23 7.46 -3.10
N GLU A 39 4.35 6.77 -3.25
CA GLU A 39 5.39 7.11 -4.21
C GLU A 39 5.10 6.48 -5.57
N ALA A 40 4.72 5.19 -5.57
CA ALA A 40 4.41 4.46 -6.79
C ALA A 40 3.28 3.45 -6.57
N VAL A 41 2.51 3.23 -7.62
CA VAL A 41 1.57 2.11 -7.75
C VAL A 41 2.28 1.01 -8.54
N MET A 42 2.26 -0.21 -8.02
CA MET A 42 2.94 -1.36 -8.60
C MET A 42 1.98 -2.22 -9.42
N PRO A 43 2.49 -2.95 -10.44
CA PRO A 43 1.73 -4.00 -11.10
C PRO A 43 1.23 -5.05 -10.10
N LYS A 44 0.11 -5.70 -10.40
CA LYS A 44 -0.41 -6.78 -9.57
C LYS A 44 0.58 -7.95 -9.56
N GLY A 45 0.87 -8.48 -8.37
CA GLY A 45 1.77 -9.61 -8.18
C GLY A 45 3.21 -9.21 -7.84
N SER A 46 3.58 -7.93 -7.91
CA SER A 46 4.95 -7.46 -7.63
C SER A 46 5.40 -7.86 -6.22
N LEU A 47 4.50 -7.79 -5.24
CA LEU A 47 4.78 -8.19 -3.86
C LEU A 47 5.01 -9.69 -3.66
N LYS A 48 4.53 -10.55 -4.58
CA LYS A 48 4.71 -12.01 -4.50
C LYS A 48 5.97 -12.49 -5.22
N GLU A 49 6.52 -11.66 -6.11
CA GLU A 49 7.73 -11.96 -6.88
C GLU A 49 9.01 -11.56 -6.12
N MET A 50 8.88 -11.01 -4.92
CA MET A 50 9.98 -10.72 -3.97
C MET A 50 10.09 -11.83 -2.92
#